data_AF-A0A1U7P1R0-F1
#
_entry.id   AF-A0A1U7P1R0-F1
#
_cell.length_a   1.000
_cell.length_b   1.000
_cell.length_c   1.000
_cell.angle_alpha   90.00
_cell.angle_beta   90.00
_cell.angle_gamma   90.00
#
_symmetry.space_group_name_H-M   'P 1'
#
loop_
_entity.id
_entity.type
_entity.pdbx_description
1 polymer ?
#
loop_
_entity_poly.entity_id
_entity_poly.type
_entity_poly.pdbx_seq_one_letter_code
_entity_poly.pdbx_strand_id
1 'polypeptide(L)'
;MATERSFSYTCDLGKKISVTYIHRGSNGPTFAVLKWNGADYGLTEAISASGARYAGLNGPADARGGLEWWEHQGEATLSTFVNGDTTKTQALLTGCKTD
;
A
#
# COMPACT_ATOMS: atom_id res chain seq x y z
N MET A 1 -4.67 5.79 -22.21
CA MET A 1 -3.25 5.80 -21.78
C MET A 1 -3.22 5.62 -20.28
N ALA A 2 -2.20 4.95 -19.73
CA ALA A 2 -2.02 4.87 -18.28
C ALA A 2 -1.32 6.15 -17.78
N THR A 3 -1.72 6.66 -16.62
CA THR A 3 -1.02 7.75 -15.94
C THR A 3 -0.41 7.23 -14.65
N GLU A 4 0.79 7.69 -14.35
CA GLU A 4 1.54 7.27 -13.18
C GLU A 4 1.87 8.49 -12.31
N ARG A 5 1.73 8.34 -11.00
CA ARG A 5 2.13 9.38 -10.05
C ARG A 5 2.80 8.75 -8.84
N SER A 6 4.01 9.23 -8.53
CA SER A 6 4.81 8.75 -7.41
C SER A 6 4.78 9.74 -6.24
N PHE A 7 4.68 9.19 -5.03
CA PHE A 7 4.74 9.94 -3.78
C PHE A 7 5.75 9.29 -2.84
N SER A 8 6.39 10.11 -2.02
CA SER A 8 7.22 9.64 -0.90
C SER A 8 6.49 9.94 0.39
N TYR A 9 6.43 8.95 1.28
CA TYR A 9 5.82 9.07 2.58
C TYR A 9 6.88 8.93 3.67
N THR A 10 6.80 9.78 4.67
CA THR A 10 7.48 9.61 5.95
C THR A 10 6.46 9.09 6.96
N CYS A 11 6.77 7.96 7.57
CA CYS A 11 5.97 7.27 8.57
C CYS A 11 6.54 7.48 9.97
N ASP A 12 5.84 6.95 10.97
CA ASP A 12 6.33 6.92 12.34
C ASP A 12 7.76 6.37 12.44
N LEU A 13 8.51 6.83 13.44
CA LEU A 13 9.92 6.50 13.65
C LEU A 13 10.84 6.89 12.48
N GLY A 14 10.40 7.81 11.61
CA GLY A 14 11.18 8.31 10.47
C GLY A 14 11.37 7.29 9.34
N LYS A 15 10.56 6.22 9.33
CA LYS A 15 10.58 5.22 8.25
C LYS A 15 10.06 5.83 6.96
N LYS A 16 10.56 5.35 5.82
CA LYS A 16 10.18 5.88 4.50
C LYS A 16 9.67 4.78 3.58
N ILE A 17 8.70 5.14 2.76
CA ILE A 17 8.15 4.31 1.69
C ILE A 17 7.79 5.21 0.51
N SER A 18 8.03 4.74 -0.71
CA SER A 18 7.53 5.42 -1.91
C SER A 18 6.42 4.59 -2.53
N VAL A 19 5.39 5.27 -3.04
CA VAL A 19 4.24 4.63 -3.68
C VAL A 19 4.03 5.25 -5.06
N THR A 20 3.95 4.41 -6.08
CA THR A 20 3.56 4.82 -7.43
C THR A 20 2.15 4.32 -7.72
N TYR A 21 1.23 5.25 -7.95
CA TYR A 21 -0.13 4.94 -8.38
C TYR A 21 -0.20 4.89 -9.89
N ILE A 22 -0.69 3.78 -10.44
CA ILE A 22 -0.84 3.55 -11.89
C ILE A 22 -2.33 3.49 -12.19
N HIS A 23 -2.85 4.51 -12.88
CA HIS A 23 -4.26 4.61 -13.24
C HIS A 23 -4.48 4.23 -14.71
N ARG A 24 -5.31 3.21 -14.98
CA ARG A 24 -5.50 2.65 -16.33
C ARG A 24 -6.62 3.35 -17.12
N GLY A 25 -6.45 4.63 -17.41
CA GLY A 25 -7.46 5.43 -18.12
C GLY A 25 -8.70 5.72 -17.26
N SER A 26 -9.61 6.57 -17.74
CA SER A 26 -10.62 7.24 -16.90
C SER A 26 -11.54 6.35 -16.07
N ASN A 27 -11.78 5.11 -16.49
CA ASN A 27 -12.63 4.14 -15.79
C ASN A 27 -11.87 2.84 -15.47
N GLY A 28 -10.54 2.83 -15.59
CA GLY A 28 -9.74 1.65 -15.34
C GLY A 28 -9.32 1.51 -13.88
N PRO A 29 -8.85 0.33 -13.49
CA PRO A 29 -8.35 0.10 -12.14
C PRO A 29 -7.15 1.00 -11.84
N THR A 30 -7.02 1.32 -10.55
CA THR A 30 -5.81 1.93 -10.01
C THR A 30 -4.99 0.85 -9.30
N PHE A 31 -3.69 0.79 -9.60
CA PHE A 31 -2.74 -0.06 -8.90
C PHE A 31 -1.82 0.79 -8.06
N ALA A 32 -1.28 0.22 -6.99
CA ALA A 32 -0.22 0.83 -6.21
C ALA A 32 1.03 -0.06 -6.29
N VAL A 33 2.17 0.53 -6.62
CA VAL A 33 3.48 -0.12 -6.51
C VAL A 33 4.20 0.49 -5.32
N LEU A 34 4.38 -0.31 -4.27
CA LEU A 34 5.13 0.09 -3.08
C LEU A 34 6.61 -0.19 -3.31
N LYS A 35 7.47 0.79 -3.07
CA LYS A 35 8.91 0.60 -2.94
C LYS A 35 9.29 0.69 -1.47
N TRP A 36 9.52 -0.47 -0.86
CA TRP A 36 9.76 -0.61 0.58
C TRP A 36 10.91 -1.58 0.85
N ASN A 37 11.84 -1.18 1.72
CA ASN A 37 13.06 -1.94 2.04
C ASN A 37 13.86 -2.41 0.81
N GLY A 38 13.88 -1.60 -0.26
CA GLY A 38 14.64 -1.88 -1.48
C GLY A 38 13.98 -2.86 -2.47
N ALA A 39 12.74 -3.28 -2.21
CA ALA A 39 11.96 -4.14 -3.09
C ALA A 39 10.64 -3.47 -3.49
N ASP A 40 10.12 -3.90 -4.64
CA ASP A 40 8.86 -3.41 -5.20
C ASP A 40 7.73 -4.42 -5.00
N TYR A 41 6.57 -3.95 -4.55
CA TYR A 41 5.38 -4.77 -4.30
C TYR A 41 4.18 -4.18 -5.03
N GLY A 42 3.66 -4.92 -6.01
CA GLY A 42 2.45 -4.54 -6.74
C GLY A 42 1.19 -4.92 -5.95
N LEU A 43 0.31 -3.95 -5.77
CA LEU A 43 -0.98 -4.09 -5.09
C LEU A 43 -2.11 -3.69 -6.04
N THR A 44 -3.23 -4.41 -5.94
CA THR A 44 -4.47 -4.12 -6.65
C THR A 44 -5.44 -3.38 -5.72
N GLU A 45 -6.26 -2.50 -6.27
CA GLU A 45 -7.36 -1.88 -5.52
C GLU A 45 -8.23 -2.94 -4.82
N ALA A 46 -8.55 -2.67 -3.56
CA ALA A 46 -9.32 -3.56 -2.70
C ALA A 46 -10.49 -2.80 -2.07
N ILE A 47 -11.58 -3.52 -1.80
CA ILE A 47 -12.78 -2.93 -1.17
C ILE A 47 -12.40 -2.33 0.20
N SER A 48 -12.79 -1.08 0.42
CA SER A 48 -12.63 -0.36 1.67
C SER A 48 -13.97 0.23 2.10
N ALA A 49 -14.18 0.38 3.40
CA ALA A 49 -15.31 1.14 3.92
C ALA A 49 -15.14 2.65 3.67
N SER A 50 -13.89 3.11 3.58
CA SER A 50 -13.51 4.49 3.30
C SER A 50 -12.04 4.59 2.93
N GLY A 51 -11.65 5.67 2.27
CA GLY A 51 -10.26 5.87 1.82
C GLY A 51 -9.87 4.91 0.68
N ALA A 52 -8.60 4.97 0.28
CA ALA A 52 -8.06 4.16 -0.81
C ALA A 52 -7.28 2.98 -0.26
N ARG A 53 -7.72 1.76 -0.55
CA ARG A 53 -7.10 0.52 -0.07
C ARG A 53 -6.59 -0.30 -1.24
N TYR A 54 -5.39 -0.83 -1.09
CA TYR A 54 -4.72 -1.68 -2.07
C TYR A 54 -4.15 -2.91 -1.36
N ALA A 55 -4.26 -4.08 -1.99
CA ALA A 55 -3.82 -5.35 -1.43
C ALA A 55 -3.06 -6.20 -2.45
N GLY A 56 -2.14 -7.01 -1.98
CA GLY A 56 -1.42 -7.99 -2.77
C GLY A 56 -0.99 -9.16 -1.90
N LEU A 57 -1.10 -10.38 -2.41
CA LEU A 57 -0.77 -11.59 -1.65
C LEU A 57 0.72 -11.93 -1.66
N ASN A 58 1.54 -11.13 -2.37
CA ASN A 58 2.98 -11.20 -2.31
C ASN A 58 3.50 -10.19 -1.28
N GLY A 59 4.47 -10.59 -0.47
CA GLY A 59 5.08 -9.76 0.56
C GLY A 59 6.49 -10.25 0.90
N PRO A 60 7.27 -9.49 1.66
CA PRO A 60 8.61 -9.91 2.07
C PRO A 60 8.57 -11.17 2.96
N ALA A 61 9.75 -11.76 3.18
CA ALA A 61 9.88 -13.05 3.87
C ALA A 61 9.33 -13.06 5.31
N ASP A 62 9.27 -11.90 5.94
CA ASP A 62 8.72 -11.62 7.27
C ASP A 62 7.24 -11.19 7.26
N ALA A 63 6.66 -10.94 6.07
CA ALA A 63 5.26 -10.56 5.84
C ALA A 63 4.61 -11.48 4.79
N ARG A 64 4.70 -12.80 5.01
CA ARG A 64 4.27 -13.84 4.04
C ARG A 64 2.76 -13.89 3.79
N GLY A 65 1.96 -13.20 4.59
CA GLY A 65 0.52 -13.11 4.35
C GLY A 65 0.16 -12.21 3.17
N GLY A 66 1.13 -11.47 2.62
CA GLY A 66 0.89 -10.39 1.67
C GLY A 66 0.88 -9.03 2.35
N LEU A 67 0.58 -8.00 1.58
CA LEU A 67 0.61 -6.61 2.00
C LEU A 67 -0.72 -5.91 1.73
N GLU A 68 -1.03 -4.97 2.61
CA GLU A 68 -2.10 -4.00 2.49
C GLU A 68 -1.53 -2.60 2.63
N TRP A 69 -1.84 -1.73 1.68
CA TRP A 69 -1.65 -0.29 1.78
C TRP A 69 -3.00 0.39 1.87
N TRP A 70 -3.23 1.14 2.95
CA TRP A 70 -4.51 1.84 3.14
C TRP A 70 -4.28 3.30 3.52
N GLU A 71 -4.79 4.19 2.68
CA GLU A 71 -4.84 5.63 2.93
C GLU A 71 -6.22 6.03 3.43
N HIS A 72 -6.28 6.62 4.62
CA HIS A 72 -7.51 7.04 5.28
C HIS A 72 -7.27 8.27 6.15
N GLN A 73 -8.15 9.27 6.05
CA GLN A 73 -8.11 10.50 6.88
C GLN A 73 -6.78 11.29 6.83
N GLY A 74 -6.09 11.27 5.68
CA GLY A 74 -4.84 12.02 5.49
C GLY A 74 -3.58 11.31 6.00
N GLU A 75 -3.71 10.06 6.43
CA GLU A 75 -2.59 9.19 6.80
C GLU A 75 -2.69 7.86 6.07
N ALA A 76 -1.56 7.19 5.95
CA ALA A 76 -1.47 5.87 5.35
C ALA A 76 -0.84 4.86 6.29
N THR A 77 -1.23 3.59 6.14
CA THR A 77 -0.70 2.47 6.90
C THR A 77 -0.29 1.36 5.93
N LEU A 78 0.90 0.80 6.13
CA LEU A 78 1.30 -0.46 5.51
C LEU A 78 1.11 -1.59 6.52
N SER A 79 0.40 -2.64 6.14
CA SER A 79 0.16 -3.81 6.98
C SER A 79 0.44 -5.11 6.24
N THR A 80 0.59 -6.21 6.97
CA THR A 80 0.57 -7.57 6.43
C THR A 80 -0.68 -8.32 6.86
N PHE A 81 -1.18 -9.24 6.03
CA PHE A 81 -2.29 -10.11 6.41
C PHE A 81 -1.85 -11.21 7.37
N VAL A 82 -2.68 -11.50 8.36
CA VAL A 82 -2.36 -12.52 9.38
C VAL A 82 -2.75 -13.89 8.86
N ASN A 83 -1.78 -14.81 8.74
CA ASN A 83 -2.02 -16.19 8.29
C ASN A 83 -2.78 -16.30 6.94
N GLY A 84 -2.63 -15.31 6.06
CA GLY A 84 -3.34 -15.24 4.77
C GLY A 84 -4.82 -14.83 4.86
N ASP A 85 -5.31 -14.48 6.06
CA ASP A 85 -6.65 -13.91 6.25
C ASP A 85 -6.66 -12.43 5.84
N THR A 86 -7.29 -12.12 4.71
CA THR A 86 -7.34 -10.76 4.15
C THR A 86 -8.27 -9.80 4.91
N THR A 87 -8.93 -10.29 5.97
CA THR A 87 -9.76 -9.48 6.88
C THR A 87 -9.03 -9.07 8.16
N LYS A 88 -7.85 -9.66 8.42
CA LYS A 88 -7.04 -9.37 9.60
C LYS A 88 -5.65 -8.93 9.21
N THR A 89 -5.24 -7.79 9.73
CA THR A 89 -3.96 -7.19 9.41
C THR A 89 -3.14 -6.91 10.65
N GLN A 90 -1.82 -6.92 10.47
CA GLN A 90 -0.84 -6.46 11.44
C GLN A 90 -0.05 -5.31 10.81
N ALA A 91 -0.01 -4.16 11.49
CA ALA A 91 0.69 -2.98 10.99
C ALA A 91 2.21 -3.20 10.93
N LEU A 92 2.81 -2.74 9.83
CA LEU A 92 4.26 -2.71 9.58
C LEU A 92 4.78 -1.27 9.61
N LEU A 93 4.03 -0.33 9.03
CA LEU A 93 4.28 1.12 9.08
C LEU A 93 2.97 1.85 9.38
N THR A 94 3.01 2.81 10.29
CA THR A 94 1.86 3.66 10.69
C THR A 94 2.20 5.14 10.53
N GLY A 95 1.18 6.00 10.53
CA GLY A 95 1.36 7.45 10.53
C GLY A 95 2.05 7.98 9.26
N CYS A 96 1.97 7.25 8.14
CA CYS A 96 2.64 7.64 6.91
C CYS A 96 1.95 8.85 6.28
N LYS A 97 2.70 9.94 6.09
CA LYS A 97 2.24 11.18 5.45
C LYS A 97 3.14 11.50 4.27
N THR A 98 2.56 12.03 3.20
CA THR A 98 3.34 12.52 2.07
C THR A 98 4.24 13.67 2.53
N ASP A 99 5.51 13.63 2.12
CA ASP A 99 6.48 14.71 2.33
C ASP A 99 6.03 16.03 1.65
#